data_AF-A0A6I1JB74-F1
#
_entry.id   AF-A0A6I1JB74-F1
#
_cell.length_a   1.000
_cell.length_b   1.000
_cell.length_c   1.000
_cell.angle_alpha   90.00
_cell.angle_beta   90.00
_cell.angle_gamma   90.00
#
_symmetry.space_group_name_H-M   'P 1'
#
loop_
_entity.id
_entity.type
_entity.pdbx_description
1 polymer ?
#
loop_
_entity_poly.entity_id
_entity_poly.type
_entity_poly.pdbx_seq_one_letter_code
_entity_poly.pdbx_strand_id
1 'polypeptide(L)'
;ASRAVVVGHSLGANSVVALVNALAERNVEVDLAVTFDPTVDLQVNGGVRRFINFYQSDNGWGRVIRTTAAMQGRVENTDLRSMVHLTHFTIDRDAQVHQQVMTAIEQLSSRDPVPRR
;
A
#
# COMPACT_ATOMS: atom_id res chain seq x y z
N ALA A 1 20.17 -4.19 5.23
CA ALA A 1 19.55 -2.84 5.25
C ALA A 1 18.27 -2.93 6.07
N SER A 2 17.94 -1.91 6.86
CA SER A 2 16.64 -1.86 7.55
C SER A 2 15.53 -1.67 6.51
N ARG A 3 14.46 -2.47 6.62
CA ARG A 3 13.26 -2.37 5.76
C ARG A 3 12.14 -1.71 6.54
N ALA A 4 11.45 -0.76 5.93
CA ALA A 4 10.25 -0.14 6.47
C ALA A 4 9.01 -0.62 5.70
N VAL A 5 8.07 -1.20 6.44
CA VAL A 5 6.74 -1.58 5.93
C VAL A 5 5.70 -0.81 6.72
N VAL A 6 4.78 -0.14 6.03
CA VAL A 6 3.70 0.60 6.66
C VAL A 6 2.36 0.11 6.11
N VAL A 7 1.44 -0.22 7.00
CA VAL A 7 0.12 -0.75 6.66
C VAL A 7 -0.95 0.06 7.39
N GLY A 8 -2.03 0.43 6.71
CA GLY A 8 -3.10 1.22 7.31
C GLY A 8 -4.46 0.91 6.70
N HIS A 9 -5.50 1.04 7.51
CA HIS A 9 -6.90 0.78 7.13
C HIS A 9 -7.78 1.99 7.39
N SER A 10 -8.71 2.28 6.48
CA SER A 10 -9.67 3.38 6.61
C SER A 10 -8.97 4.72 6.82
N LEU A 11 -9.18 5.41 7.95
CA LEU A 11 -8.41 6.61 8.30
C LEU A 11 -6.91 6.36 8.42
N GLY A 12 -6.51 5.18 8.89
CA GLY A 12 -5.11 4.75 8.91
C GLY A 12 -4.54 4.63 7.50
N ALA A 13 -5.33 4.24 6.50
CA ALA A 13 -4.89 4.24 5.11
C ALA A 13 -4.60 5.66 4.61
N ASN A 14 -5.44 6.64 4.98
CA ASN A 14 -5.19 8.04 4.67
C ASN A 14 -3.87 8.53 5.32
N SER A 15 -3.64 8.14 6.58
CA SER A 15 -2.39 8.45 7.29
C SER A 15 -1.16 7.80 6.66
N VAL A 16 -1.26 6.59 6.09
CA VAL A 16 -0.15 5.96 5.36
C VAL A 16 0.29 6.82 4.18
N VAL A 17 -0.65 7.34 3.38
CA VAL A 17 -0.31 8.23 2.25
C VAL A 17 0.35 9.51 2.75
N ALA A 18 -0.19 10.12 3.80
CA ALA A 18 0.40 11.32 4.41
C ALA A 18 1.84 11.06 4.92
N LEU A 19 2.06 9.92 5.60
CA LEU A 19 3.37 9.52 6.09
C LEU A 19 4.37 9.31 4.95
N VAL A 20 3.99 8.56 3.92
CA VAL A 20 4.85 8.27 2.76
C VAL A 20 5.28 9.57 2.07
N ASN A 21 4.33 10.49 1.84
CA ASN A 21 4.64 11.78 1.23
C ASN A 21 5.57 12.62 2.12
N ALA A 22 5.33 12.66 3.44
CA ALA A 22 6.19 13.37 4.38
C ALA A 22 7.61 12.77 4.44
N LEU A 23 7.76 11.45 4.34
CA LEU A 23 9.07 10.81 4.26
C LEU A 23 9.77 11.12 2.94
N ALA A 24 9.03 11.16 1.82
CA ALA A 24 9.56 11.54 0.51
C ALA A 24 10.19 12.94 0.52
N GLU A 25 9.53 13.92 1.14
CA GLU A 25 10.05 15.30 1.31
C GLU A 25 11.37 15.35 2.10
N ARG A 26 11.64 14.32 2.91
CA ARG A 26 12.85 14.18 3.73
C ARG A 26 13.87 13.24 3.10
N ASN A 27 13.68 12.84 1.84
CA ASN A 27 14.50 11.86 1.13
C ASN A 27 14.59 10.49 1.84
N VAL A 28 13.55 10.12 2.57
CA VAL A 28 13.41 8.80 3.20
C VAL A 28 12.43 7.98 2.38
N GLU A 29 12.82 6.75 2.03
CA GLU A 29 12.01 5.86 1.21
C GLU A 29 11.49 4.67 2.03
N VAL A 30 10.20 4.36 1.87
CA VAL A 30 9.54 3.17 2.42
C VAL A 30 9.64 2.02 1.41
N ASP A 31 9.97 0.80 1.87
CA ASP A 31 10.08 -0.36 0.99
C ASP A 31 8.70 -0.84 0.49
N LEU A 32 7.72 -0.87 1.38
CA LEU A 32 6.34 -1.28 1.08
C LEU A 32 5.33 -0.46 1.90
N ALA A 33 4.36 0.14 1.22
CA ALA A 33 3.17 0.70 1.82
C ALA A 33 1.93 -0.07 1.37
N VAL A 34 1.04 -0.39 2.30
CA VAL A 34 -0.23 -1.06 2.03
C VAL A 34 -1.38 -0.28 2.63
N THR A 35 -2.40 -0.01 1.82
CA THR A 35 -3.64 0.61 2.28
C THR A 35 -4.83 -0.31 2.07
N PHE A 36 -5.72 -0.29 3.06
CA PHE A 36 -7.02 -0.90 2.99
C PHE A 36 -8.09 0.18 3.03
N ASP A 37 -8.82 0.30 1.93
CA ASP A 37 -10.03 1.09 1.75
C ASP A 37 -9.91 2.56 2.25
N PRO A 38 -8.98 3.35 1.67
CA PRO A 38 -8.85 4.77 1.99
C PRO A 38 -10.15 5.50 1.69
N THR A 39 -10.49 6.48 2.54
CA THR A 39 -11.84 7.08 2.57
C THR A 39 -11.94 8.42 1.85
N VAL A 40 -10.81 8.94 1.36
CA VAL A 40 -10.74 10.22 0.64
C VAL A 40 -9.84 10.09 -0.59
N ASP A 41 -10.03 10.99 -1.55
CA ASP A 41 -9.16 11.07 -2.72
C ASP A 41 -7.74 11.45 -2.28
N LEU A 42 -6.78 10.58 -2.60
CA LEU A 42 -5.40 10.72 -2.16
C LEU A 42 -4.42 10.55 -3.32
N GLN A 43 -3.26 11.17 -3.18
CA GLN A 43 -2.18 11.11 -4.15
C GLN A 43 -0.86 10.79 -3.44
N VAL A 44 -0.11 9.82 -3.99
CA VAL A 44 1.26 9.50 -3.57
C VAL A 44 2.23 10.24 -4.48
N ASN A 45 3.14 10.99 -3.88
CA ASN A 45 4.07 11.89 -4.56
C ASN A 45 5.44 11.28 -4.81
N GLY A 46 5.81 10.21 -4.09
CA GLY A 46 7.14 9.61 -4.09
C GLY A 46 7.43 8.86 -2.79
N GLY A 47 8.70 8.52 -2.55
CA GLY A 47 9.17 8.01 -1.25
C GLY A 47 8.70 6.61 -0.88
N VAL A 48 8.27 5.81 -1.85
CA VAL A 48 7.92 4.40 -1.64
C VAL A 48 8.33 3.57 -2.85
N ARG A 49 8.92 2.38 -2.64
CA ARG A 49 9.28 1.48 -3.75
C ARG A 49 8.07 0.74 -4.29
N ARG A 50 7.21 0.26 -3.39
CA ARG A 50 5.97 -0.43 -3.74
C ARG A 50 4.82 0.04 -2.86
N PHE A 51 3.74 0.46 -3.47
CA PHE A 51 2.50 0.86 -2.81
C PHE A 51 1.37 -0.05 -3.32
N ILE A 52 0.64 -0.69 -2.42
CA ILE A 52 -0.51 -1.54 -2.76
C ILE A 52 -1.75 -0.97 -2.08
N ASN A 53 -2.76 -0.60 -2.85
CA ASN A 53 -4.04 -0.14 -2.36
C ASN A 53 -5.11 -1.20 -2.64
N PHE A 54 -5.62 -1.84 -1.58
CA PHE A 54 -6.80 -2.68 -1.64
C PHE A 54 -8.03 -1.84 -1.31
N TYR A 55 -9.02 -1.82 -2.19
CA TYR A 55 -10.23 -1.03 -2.00
C TYR A 55 -11.42 -1.75 -2.66
N GLN A 56 -12.65 -1.37 -2.31
CA GLN A 56 -13.82 -1.76 -3.10
C GLN A 56 -14.42 -0.52 -3.76
N SER A 57 -14.58 -0.54 -5.08
CA SER A 57 -15.11 0.61 -5.82
C SER A 57 -16.61 0.86 -5.63
N ASP A 58 -17.34 -0.11 -5.08
CA ASP A 58 -18.80 -0.12 -4.98
C ASP A 58 -19.33 -0.02 -3.53
N ASN A 59 -18.45 0.07 -2.53
CA ASN A 59 -18.85 0.09 -1.12
C ASN A 59 -19.13 1.49 -0.54
N GLY A 60 -18.90 2.55 -1.32
CA GLY A 60 -19.09 3.97 -0.94
C GLY A 60 -17.90 4.62 -0.21
N TRP A 61 -16.97 3.84 0.32
CA TRP A 61 -15.81 4.30 1.09
C TRP A 61 -14.54 4.33 0.27
N GLY A 62 -14.23 3.23 -0.40
CA GLY A 62 -12.95 3.00 -1.05
C GLY A 62 -12.60 4.03 -2.11
N ARG A 63 -11.32 4.43 -2.15
CA ARG A 63 -10.78 5.36 -3.14
C ARG A 63 -9.54 4.77 -3.82
N VAL A 64 -9.40 5.11 -5.10
CA VAL A 64 -8.19 4.83 -5.87
C VAL A 64 -7.09 5.79 -5.43
N ILE A 65 -5.87 5.28 -5.25
CA ILE A 65 -4.69 6.11 -5.01
C ILE A 65 -4.15 6.61 -6.35
N ARG A 66 -4.06 7.94 -6.48
CA ARG A 66 -3.43 8.61 -7.63
C ARG A 66 -1.92 8.74 -7.43
N THR A 67 -1.18 8.96 -8.51
CA THR A 67 0.27 9.22 -8.46
C THR A 67 0.62 10.53 -9.16
N THR A 68 1.78 11.08 -8.83
CA THR A 68 2.39 12.19 -9.59
C THR A 68 3.40 11.65 -10.61
N ALA A 69 3.87 12.51 -11.52
CA ALA A 69 4.97 12.17 -12.44
C ALA A 69 6.32 11.94 -11.72
N ALA A 70 6.47 12.44 -10.48
CA ALA A 70 7.67 12.23 -9.67
C ALA A 70 7.71 10.84 -9.01
N MET A 71 6.61 10.08 -9.07
CA MET A 71 6.54 8.74 -8.48
C MET A 71 7.35 7.74 -9.31
N GLN A 72 8.51 7.34 -8.77
CA GLN A 72 9.42 6.37 -9.40
C GLN A 72 9.12 4.91 -9.00
N GLY A 73 8.45 4.71 -7.87
CA GLY A 73 8.04 3.40 -7.38
C GLY A 73 6.80 2.85 -8.09
N ARG A 74 6.42 1.62 -7.75
CA ARG A 74 5.22 0.98 -8.28
C ARG A 74 4.02 1.23 -7.39
N VAL A 75 2.90 1.67 -7.97
CA VAL A 75 1.61 1.80 -7.28
C VAL A 75 0.60 0.85 -7.92
N GLU A 76 0.00 -0.01 -7.11
CA GLU A 76 -0.98 -1.02 -7.51
C GLU A 76 -2.32 -0.69 -6.83
N ASN A 77 -3.38 -0.43 -7.61
CA ASN A 77 -4.73 -0.30 -7.09
C ASN A 77 -5.50 -1.59 -7.41
N THR A 78 -5.80 -2.36 -6.37
CA THR A 78 -6.48 -3.66 -6.45
C THR A 78 -7.92 -3.49 -5.98
N ASP A 79 -8.85 -3.48 -6.94
CA ASP A 79 -10.29 -3.43 -6.66
C ASP A 79 -10.80 -4.83 -6.26
N LEU A 80 -11.33 -4.93 -5.05
CA LEU A 80 -11.84 -6.16 -4.44
C LEU A 80 -13.38 -6.24 -4.50
N ARG A 81 -14.06 -5.43 -5.33
CA ARG A 81 -15.52 -5.47 -5.49
C ARG A 81 -16.09 -6.88 -5.77
N SER A 82 -15.32 -7.76 -6.42
CA SER A 82 -15.76 -9.13 -6.71
C SER A 82 -15.79 -10.04 -5.47
N MET A 83 -15.10 -9.67 -4.40
CA MET A 83 -15.11 -10.37 -3.12
C MET A 83 -16.26 -9.85 -2.27
N VAL A 84 -17.48 -10.25 -2.62
CA VAL A 84 -18.74 -9.73 -2.06
C VAL A 84 -18.92 -9.99 -0.55
N HIS A 85 -18.13 -10.89 0.04
CA HIS A 85 -18.11 -11.14 1.49
C HIS A 85 -17.30 -10.09 2.27
N LEU A 86 -16.55 -9.24 1.57
CA LEU A 86 -15.80 -8.16 2.18
C LEU A 86 -16.66 -6.92 2.38
N THR A 87 -16.34 -6.22 3.44
CA THR A 87 -16.87 -4.90 3.75
C THR A 87 -15.69 -3.98 4.05
N HIS A 88 -15.97 -2.67 4.12
CA HIS A 88 -15.01 -1.70 4.64
C HIS A 88 -14.35 -2.17 5.95
N PHE A 89 -15.04 -2.87 6.84
CA PHE A 89 -14.52 -3.26 8.17
C PHE A 89 -13.85 -4.64 8.24
N THR A 90 -13.89 -5.42 7.15
CA THR A 90 -13.43 -6.81 7.14
C THR A 90 -12.37 -7.10 6.08
N ILE A 91 -12.17 -6.19 5.13
CA ILE A 91 -11.18 -6.28 4.05
C ILE A 91 -9.76 -6.61 4.54
N ASP A 92 -9.36 -6.09 5.69
CA ASP A 92 -8.03 -6.28 6.30
C ASP A 92 -7.85 -7.65 7.00
N ARG A 93 -8.97 -8.32 7.29
CA ARG A 93 -9.00 -9.62 8.02
C ARG A 93 -9.18 -10.81 7.10
N ASP A 94 -9.44 -10.57 5.83
CA ASP A 94 -9.62 -11.64 4.86
C ASP A 94 -8.32 -12.41 4.61
N ALA A 95 -8.40 -13.73 4.63
CA ALA A 95 -7.22 -14.59 4.52
C ALA A 95 -6.54 -14.48 3.15
N GLN A 96 -7.30 -14.32 2.06
CA GLN A 96 -6.72 -14.20 0.72
C GLN A 96 -6.04 -12.85 0.54
N VAL A 97 -6.65 -11.78 1.05
CA VAL A 97 -6.06 -10.43 1.04
C VAL A 97 -4.82 -10.38 1.93
N HIS A 98 -4.88 -10.95 3.13
CA HIS A 98 -3.75 -11.06 4.05
C HIS A 98 -2.57 -11.80 3.40
N GLN A 99 -2.84 -12.93 2.72
CA GLN A 99 -1.79 -13.68 2.03
C GLN A 99 -1.08 -12.86 0.94
N GLN A 100 -1.80 -11.97 0.24
CA GLN A 100 -1.19 -11.08 -0.75
C GLN A 100 -0.23 -10.08 -0.08
N VAL A 101 -0.57 -9.55 1.09
CA VAL A 101 0.32 -8.68 1.87
C VAL A 101 1.55 -9.45 2.34
N MET A 102 1.38 -10.64 2.90
CA MET A 102 2.51 -11.47 3.36
C MET A 102 3.45 -11.82 2.21
N THR A 103 2.90 -12.20 1.07
CA THR A 103 3.69 -12.45 -0.16
C THR A 103 4.46 -11.19 -0.59
N ALA A 104 3.85 -10.01 -0.51
CA ALA A 104 4.52 -8.75 -0.84
C ALA A 104 5.68 -8.44 0.13
N ILE A 105 5.52 -8.74 1.43
CA ILE A 105 6.56 -8.58 2.46
C ILE A 105 7.71 -9.57 2.22
N GLU A 106 7.41 -10.85 1.95
CA GLU A 106 8.40 -11.89 1.67
C GLU A 106 9.25 -11.55 0.44
N GLN A 107 8.62 -10.98 -0.60
CA GLN A 107 9.31 -10.50 -1.82
C GLN A 107 10.30 -9.36 -1.55
N LEU A 108 10.20 -8.65 -0.43
CA LEU A 108 11.23 -7.68 -0.05
C LEU A 108 12.54 -8.38 0.31
N SER A 109 12.47 -9.59 0.86
CA SER A 109 13.63 -10.36 1.35
C SER A 109 14.38 -11.09 0.24
N SER A 110 13.70 -11.48 -0.83
CA SER A 110 14.32 -12.16 -1.99
C SER A 110 15.06 -11.21 -2.93
N ARG A 111 14.99 -9.89 -2.71
CA ARG A 111 15.61 -8.86 -3.56
C ARG A 111 16.96 -8.35 -3.06
N ASP A 112 17.48 -8.88 -1.95
CA ASP A 112 18.87 -8.60 -1.57
C ASP A 112 19.82 -9.29 -2.55
N PRO A 113 20.84 -8.59 -3.09
CA PRO A 113 21.92 -9.27 -3.81
C PRO A 113 22.54 -10.30 -2.87
N VAL A 114 22.59 -11.57 -3.30
CA VAL A 114 23.45 -12.58 -2.66
C VAL A 114 24.86 -11.96 -2.56
N PRO A 115 25.48 -11.90 -1.37
CA PRO A 115 26.85 -11.42 -1.27
C PRO A 115 27.71 -12.31 -2.17
N ARG A 116 28.32 -11.74 -3.21
CA ARG A 116 29.35 -12.43 -3.98
C ARG A 116 30.50 -12.72 -3.00
N ARG A 117 30.63 -13.98 -2.62
CA ARG A 117 31.80 -14.49 -1.88
C ARG A 117 33.00 -14.52 -2.79
#